data_AF-A0A0F9LBY4-F1
#
_entry.id   AF-A0A0F9LBY4-F1
#
_cell.length_a   1.000
_cell.length_b   1.000
_cell.length_c   1.000
_cell.angle_alpha   90.00
_cell.angle_beta   90.00
_cell.angle_gamma   90.00
#
_symmetry.space_group_name_H-M   'P 1'
#
loop_
_entity.id
_entity.type
_entity.pdbx_description
1 polymer ?
#
loop_
_entity_poly.entity_id
_entity_poly.type
_entity_poly.pdbx_seq_one_letter_code
_entity_poly.pdbx_strand_id
1 'polypeptide(L)'
;MAKTLTAKQRVTKKKALLKAFEEYGTISHACEEADIGRTTVYAWIKKSPKFAKKVEDARKVVGESLEKEAITRAKDGSDILLIFLLKGIYPGKYRDTAKVEVSGPDGGPIITKIERVIINKKVEDV
;
A
#
# COMPACT_ATOMS: atom_id res chain seq x y z
N MET A 1 33.76 -4.91 -7.24
CA MET A 1 32.99 -3.78 -7.81
C MET A 1 31.67 -4.30 -8.34
N ALA A 2 30.53 -3.79 -7.86
CA ALA A 2 29.22 -4.18 -8.39
C ALA A 2 29.07 -3.65 -9.82
N LYS A 3 28.89 -4.53 -10.80
CA LYS A 3 28.66 -4.14 -12.19
C LYS A 3 27.34 -3.40 -12.30
N THR A 4 27.36 -2.15 -12.77
CA THR A 4 26.16 -1.36 -13.04
C THR A 4 25.39 -1.95 -14.22
N LEU A 5 24.09 -2.19 -14.06
CA LEU A 5 23.21 -2.72 -15.12
C LEU A 5 23.11 -1.74 -16.30
N THR A 6 23.28 -2.24 -17.51
CA THR A 6 23.01 -1.49 -18.75
C THR A 6 21.53 -1.10 -18.86
N ALA A 7 21.18 -0.15 -19.74
CA ALA A 7 19.78 0.23 -19.97
C ALA A 7 18.91 -0.96 -20.40
N LYS A 8 19.42 -1.80 -21.31
CA LYS A 8 18.72 -3.01 -21.78
C LYS A 8 18.49 -4.00 -20.64
N GLN A 9 19.52 -4.28 -19.83
CA GLN A 9 19.40 -5.17 -18.67
C GLN A 9 18.41 -4.64 -17.64
N ARG A 10 18.39 -3.32 -17.37
CA ARG A 10 17.41 -2.71 -16.46
C ARG A 10 15.98 -2.93 -16.93
N VAL A 11 15.71 -2.78 -18.23
CA VAL A 11 14.36 -3.02 -18.78
C VAL A 11 13.96 -4.49 -18.62
N THR A 12 14.86 -5.42 -18.98
CA THR A 12 14.61 -6.87 -18.82
C THR A 12 14.34 -7.24 -17.38
N LYS A 13 15.20 -6.80 -16.45
CA LYS A 13 15.07 -7.09 -15.00
C LYS A 13 13.80 -6.48 -14.40
N LYS A 14 13.42 -5.26 -14.80
CA LYS A 14 12.13 -4.65 -14.40
C LYS A 14 10.93 -5.47 -14.87
N LYS A 15 10.96 -5.97 -16.11
CA LYS A 15 9.87 -6.80 -16.64
C LYS A 15 9.78 -8.14 -15.91
N ALA A 16 10.91 -8.81 -15.68
CA ALA A 16 10.97 -10.05 -14.92
C ALA A 16 10.44 -9.87 -13.49
N LEU A 17 10.87 -8.81 -12.80
CA LEU A 17 10.40 -8.47 -11.46
C LEU A 17 8.89 -8.29 -11.42
N LEU A 18 8.31 -7.51 -12.34
CA LEU A 18 6.86 -7.26 -12.34
C LEU A 18 6.07 -8.56 -12.54
N LYS A 19 6.49 -9.40 -13.48
CA LYS A 19 5.85 -10.70 -13.72
C LYS A 19 5.92 -11.61 -12.48
N ALA A 20 7.10 -11.72 -11.87
CA ALA A 20 7.28 -12.53 -10.67
C ALA A 20 6.51 -11.95 -9.47
N PHE A 21 6.37 -10.63 -9.39
CA PHE A 21 5.58 -9.99 -8.34
C PHE A 21 4.08 -10.26 -8.50
N GLU A 22 3.56 -10.24 -9.73
CA GLU A 22 2.17 -10.63 -10.02
C GLU A 22 1.87 -12.09 -9.64
N GLU A 23 2.88 -12.97 -9.74
CA GLU A 23 2.77 -14.39 -9.39
C GLU A 23 2.87 -14.65 -7.88
N TYR A 24 3.90 -14.11 -7.22
CA TYR A 24 4.20 -14.44 -5.82
C TYR A 24 3.60 -13.45 -4.81
N GLY A 25 3.27 -12.23 -5.22
CA GLY A 25 2.77 -11.17 -4.35
C GLY A 25 3.78 -10.56 -3.38
N THR A 26 5.03 -11.02 -3.37
CA THR A 26 6.08 -10.50 -2.48
C THR A 26 7.28 -9.97 -3.25
N ILE A 27 7.85 -8.86 -2.78
CA ILE A 27 9.05 -8.27 -3.39
C ILE A 27 10.26 -9.19 -3.24
N SER A 28 10.35 -9.95 -2.14
CA SER A 28 11.48 -10.87 -1.91
C SER A 28 11.53 -11.97 -2.98
N HIS A 29 10.46 -12.74 -3.18
CA HIS A 29 10.43 -13.80 -4.21
C HIS A 29 10.58 -13.21 -5.62
N ALA A 30 9.94 -12.07 -5.89
CA ALA A 30 10.09 -11.41 -7.18
C ALA A 30 11.55 -10.99 -7.46
N CYS A 31 12.28 -10.56 -6.43
CA CYS A 31 13.69 -10.18 -6.53
C CYS A 31 14.61 -11.38 -6.76
N GLU A 32 14.33 -12.50 -6.10
CA GLU A 32 15.05 -13.76 -6.28
C GLU A 32 14.87 -14.29 -7.71
N GLU A 33 13.62 -14.37 -8.17
CA GLU A 33 13.27 -14.80 -9.54
C GLU A 33 13.88 -13.88 -10.61
N ALA A 34 13.83 -12.56 -10.38
CA ALA A 34 14.42 -11.59 -11.30
C ALA A 34 15.95 -11.48 -11.18
N ASP A 35 16.58 -12.16 -10.23
CA ASP A 35 18.01 -12.05 -9.90
C ASP A 35 18.43 -10.56 -9.78
N ILE A 36 17.79 -9.85 -8.84
CA ILE A 36 18.01 -8.43 -8.57
C ILE A 36 17.92 -8.15 -7.07
N GLY A 37 18.82 -7.32 -6.54
CA GLY A 37 18.76 -6.94 -5.13
C GLY A 37 17.56 -6.05 -4.79
N ARG A 38 16.89 -6.33 -3.66
CA ARG A 38 15.75 -5.53 -3.15
C ARG A 38 16.03 -4.03 -3.06
N THR A 39 17.23 -3.64 -2.62
CA THR A 39 17.66 -2.23 -2.55
C THR A 39 17.64 -1.54 -3.91
N THR A 40 17.98 -2.26 -4.98
CA THR A 40 17.92 -1.75 -6.36
C THR A 40 16.49 -1.50 -6.79
N VAL A 41 15.57 -2.40 -6.45
CA VAL A 41 14.14 -2.25 -6.75
C VAL A 41 13.56 -1.04 -6.05
N TYR A 42 13.80 -0.88 -4.74
CA TYR A 42 13.34 0.29 -4.00
C TYR A 42 13.93 1.60 -4.55
N ALA A 43 15.21 1.59 -4.96
CA ALA A 43 15.80 2.74 -5.62
C ALA A 43 15.12 3.07 -6.96
N TRP A 44 14.72 2.07 -7.75
CA TRP A 44 13.98 2.27 -8.99
C TRP A 44 12.59 2.83 -8.76
N ILE A 45 11.87 2.33 -7.75
CA ILE A 45 10.54 2.83 -7.37
C ILE A 45 10.65 4.30 -6.95
N LYS A 46 11.60 4.64 -6.07
CA LYS A 46 11.81 6.02 -5.60
C LYS A 46 12.18 6.98 -6.73
N LYS A 47 13.04 6.56 -7.67
CA LYS A 47 13.56 7.42 -8.74
C LYS A 47 12.68 7.51 -9.97
N SER A 48 11.70 6.60 -10.14
CA SER A 48 10.92 6.51 -11.37
C SER A 48 9.43 6.35 -11.06
N PRO A 49 8.65 7.45 -11.08
CA PRO A 49 7.21 7.40 -10.87
C PRO A 49 6.49 6.44 -11.83
N LYS A 50 6.95 6.37 -13.09
CA LYS A 50 6.42 5.42 -14.09
C LYS A 50 6.62 3.95 -13.68
N PHE A 51 7.75 3.62 -13.05
CA PHE A 51 8.00 2.26 -12.58
C PHE A 51 7.25 1.96 -11.29
N ALA A 52 7.21 2.93 -10.36
CA ALA A 52 6.38 2.83 -9.16
C ALA A 52 4.91 2.52 -9.50
N LYS A 53 4.37 3.21 -10.52
CA LYS A 53 3.01 2.95 -11.00
C LYS A 53 2.81 1.52 -11.49
N LYS A 54 3.74 0.98 -12.27
CA LYS A 54 3.67 -0.42 -12.70
C LYS A 54 3.71 -1.43 -11.54
N VAL A 55 4.50 -1.15 -10.51
CA VAL A 55 4.53 -2.00 -9.30
C VAL A 55 3.21 -1.90 -8.52
N GLU A 56 2.61 -0.71 -8.46
CA GLU A 56 1.28 -0.52 -7.87
C GLU A 56 0.20 -1.29 -8.65
N ASP A 57 0.23 -1.22 -9.99
CA ASP A 57 -0.73 -1.92 -10.83
C ASP A 57 -0.55 -3.46 -10.72
N ALA A 58 0.69 -3.96 -10.70
CA ALA A 58 0.99 -5.37 -10.41
C ALA A 58 0.48 -5.80 -9.02
N ARG A 59 0.53 -4.91 -8.02
CA ARG A 59 -0.04 -5.19 -6.68
C ARG A 59 -1.55 -5.34 -6.70
N LYS A 60 -2.26 -4.63 -7.59
CA LYS A 60 -3.71 -4.80 -7.75
C LYS A 60 -4.05 -6.17 -8.31
N VAL A 61 -3.28 -6.67 -9.28
CA VAL A 61 -3.42 -8.04 -9.81
C VAL A 61 -3.28 -9.07 -8.68
N VAL A 62 -2.26 -8.92 -7.82
CA VAL A 62 -2.09 -9.77 -6.64
C VAL A 62 -3.29 -9.65 -5.70
N GLY A 63 -3.77 -8.43 -5.44
CA GLY A 63 -4.95 -8.17 -4.61
C GLY A 63 -6.19 -8.92 -5.13
N GLU A 64 -6.51 -8.79 -6.42
CA GLU A 64 -7.63 -9.49 -7.05
C GLU A 64 -7.50 -11.02 -6.94
N SER A 65 -6.28 -11.55 -7.09
CA SER A 65 -6.03 -12.99 -6.92
C SER A 65 -6.30 -13.47 -5.49
N LEU A 66 -5.90 -12.67 -4.49
CA LEU A 66 -6.13 -12.96 -3.08
C LEU A 66 -7.61 -12.83 -2.72
N GLU A 67 -8.32 -11.86 -3.30
CA GLU A 67 -9.78 -11.72 -3.12
C GLU A 67 -10.52 -12.94 -3.67
N LYS A 68 -10.18 -13.40 -4.87
CA LYS A 68 -10.75 -14.62 -5.46
C LYS A 68 -10.53 -15.84 -4.57
N GLU A 69 -9.32 -16.00 -4.05
CA GLU A 69 -8.99 -17.10 -3.15
C GLU A 69 -9.75 -16.99 -1.82
N ALA A 70 -9.82 -15.80 -1.23
CA ALA A 70 -10.58 -15.57 0.00
C ALA A 70 -12.07 -15.87 -0.17
N ILE A 71 -12.67 -15.48 -1.30
CA ILE A 71 -14.08 -15.80 -1.63
C ILE A 71 -14.27 -17.31 -1.78
N THR A 72 -13.33 -17.99 -2.43
CA THR A 72 -13.39 -19.44 -2.60
C THR A 72 -13.39 -20.15 -1.24
N ARG A 73 -12.44 -19.80 -0.35
CA ARG A 73 -12.36 -20.37 1.00
C ARG A 73 -13.55 -20.01 1.88
N ALA A 74 -14.08 -18.79 1.76
CA ALA A 74 -15.28 -18.38 2.48
C ALA A 74 -16.49 -19.23 2.07
N LYS A 75 -16.65 -19.52 0.77
CA LYS A 75 -17.71 -20.39 0.25
C LYS A 75 -17.52 -21.86 0.65
N ASP A 76 -16.30 -22.30 0.87
CA ASP A 76 -15.95 -23.66 1.31
C ASP A 76 -16.06 -23.87 2.84
N GLY A 77 -16.42 -22.82 3.59
CA GLY A 77 -16.73 -22.93 5.03
C GLY A 77 -15.84 -22.12 5.96
N SER A 78 -15.03 -21.19 5.45
CA SER A 78 -14.28 -20.26 6.32
C SER A 78 -15.16 -19.10 6.81
N ASP A 79 -15.81 -19.27 7.96
CA ASP A 79 -16.68 -18.25 8.57
C ASP A 79 -15.97 -16.91 8.81
N ILE A 80 -14.70 -16.96 9.23
CA ILE A 80 -13.89 -15.75 9.46
C ILE A 80 -13.74 -14.97 8.16
N LEU A 81 -13.37 -15.62 7.05
CA LEU A 81 -13.23 -14.97 5.76
C LEU A 81 -14.59 -14.46 5.25
N LEU A 82 -15.68 -15.22 5.47
CA LEU A 82 -17.02 -14.78 5.12
C LEU A 82 -17.38 -13.48 5.85
N ILE A 83 -17.13 -13.39 7.16
CA ILE A 83 -17.36 -12.17 7.96
C ILE A 83 -16.53 -11.00 7.44
N PHE A 84 -15.23 -11.20 7.18
CA PHE A 84 -14.35 -10.15 6.65
C PHE A 84 -14.83 -9.64 5.29
N LEU A 85 -15.20 -10.54 4.37
CA LEU A 85 -15.71 -10.18 3.05
C LEU A 85 -17.03 -9.42 3.14
N LEU A 86 -17.97 -9.86 3.98
CA LEU A 86 -19.26 -9.18 4.18
C LEU A 86 -19.09 -7.77 4.76
N LYS A 87 -18.16 -7.60 5.72
CA LYS A 87 -17.79 -6.29 6.28
C LYS A 87 -17.22 -5.35 5.22
N GLY A 88 -16.41 -5.85 4.31
CA GLY A 88 -15.80 -5.07 3.23
C GLY A 88 -16.77 -4.72 2.09
N ILE A 89 -17.55 -5.69 1.61
CA ILE A 89 -18.44 -5.53 0.44
C ILE A 89 -19.75 -4.80 0.82
N TYR A 90 -20.26 -5.04 2.03
CA TYR A 90 -21.52 -4.47 2.53
C TYR A 90 -21.33 -3.76 3.88
N PRO A 91 -20.45 -2.73 3.95
CA PRO A 91 -20.10 -2.08 5.21
C PRO A 91 -21.31 -1.44 5.89
N GLY A 92 -22.29 -0.94 5.13
CA GLY A 92 -23.53 -0.37 5.71
C GLY A 92 -24.34 -1.35 6.55
N LYS A 93 -24.18 -2.67 6.34
CA LYS A 93 -24.93 -3.71 7.04
C LYS A 93 -24.09 -4.49 8.05
N TYR A 94 -22.81 -4.77 7.74
CA TYR A 94 -22.00 -5.71 8.52
C TYR A 94 -20.78 -5.10 9.21
N ARG A 95 -20.42 -3.83 8.92
CA ARG A 95 -19.29 -3.18 9.61
C ARG A 95 -19.55 -3.13 11.12
N ASP A 96 -18.49 -3.17 11.90
CA ASP A 96 -18.60 -2.97 13.34
C ASP A 96 -19.05 -1.54 13.64
N THR A 97 -20.01 -1.42 14.54
CA THR A 97 -20.49 -0.13 15.04
C THR A 97 -19.98 0.07 16.46
N ALA A 98 -19.19 1.12 16.69
CA ALA A 98 -18.79 1.55 18.01
C ALA A 98 -19.49 2.87 18.35
N LYS A 99 -20.10 2.95 19.54
CA LYS A 99 -20.45 4.23 20.17
C LYS A 99 -19.26 4.63 21.03
N VAL A 100 -18.45 5.55 20.53
CA VAL A 100 -17.24 6.02 21.22
C VAL A 100 -17.59 7.33 21.93
N GLU A 101 -17.56 7.32 23.25
CA GLU A 101 -17.55 8.53 24.05
C GLU A 101 -16.10 8.96 24.23
N VAL A 102 -15.78 10.21 23.86
CA VAL A 102 -14.43 10.74 23.94
C VAL A 102 -14.35 11.68 25.14
N SER A 103 -13.49 11.35 26.10
CA SER A 103 -13.20 12.19 27.26
C SER A 103 -11.71 12.52 27.34
N GLY A 104 -11.38 13.55 28.10
CA GLY A 104 -10.03 13.81 28.58
C GLY A 104 -9.59 12.80 29.64
N PRO A 105 -8.35 12.98 30.18
CA PRO A 105 -7.83 12.18 31.27
C PRO A 105 -8.82 12.09 32.43
N ASP A 106 -8.92 10.89 33.03
CA ASP A 106 -9.80 10.60 34.16
C ASP A 106 -11.30 10.91 33.91
N GLY A 107 -11.74 10.89 32.65
CA GLY A 107 -13.14 11.21 32.29
C GLY A 107 -13.42 12.72 32.22
N GLY A 108 -12.39 13.56 32.36
CA GLY A 108 -12.50 15.02 32.32
C GLY A 108 -12.79 15.59 30.92
N PRO A 109 -12.90 16.92 30.78
CA PRO A 109 -13.09 17.57 29.50
C PRO A 109 -11.85 17.44 28.60
N ILE A 110 -12.07 17.41 27.28
CA ILE A 110 -10.98 17.46 26.30
C ILE A 110 -10.39 18.88 26.30
N ILE A 111 -9.12 19.01 26.65
CA ILE A 111 -8.40 20.28 26.63
C ILE A 111 -7.78 20.48 25.25
N THR A 112 -8.26 21.46 24.47
CA THR A 112 -7.69 21.83 23.17
C THR A 112 -6.88 23.11 23.26
N LYS A 113 -5.63 23.09 22.80
CA LYS A 113 -4.81 24.30 22.63
C LYS A 113 -4.95 24.80 21.19
N ILE A 114 -5.39 26.04 21.01
CA ILE A 114 -5.45 26.68 19.69
C ILE A 114 -4.24 27.63 19.58
N GLU A 115 -3.35 27.35 18.64
CA GLU A 115 -2.26 28.27 18.26
C GLU A 115 -2.63 28.98 16.95
N ARG A 116 -2.66 30.31 16.96
CA ARG A 116 -2.87 31.13 15.76
C ARG A 116 -1.52 31.65 15.28
N VAL A 117 -1.16 31.33 14.04
CA VAL A 117 -0.01 31.93 13.34
C VAL A 117 -0.54 33.01 12.41
N ILE A 118 -0.18 34.27 12.67
CA ILE A 118 -0.51 35.39 11.78
C ILE A 118 0.67 35.61 10.84
N ILE A 119 0.44 35.42 9.53
CA ILE A 119 1.45 35.70 8.49
C ILE A 119 1.18 37.10 7.95
N ASN A 120 1.99 38.08 8.36
CA ASN A 120 1.98 39.40 7.75
C ASN A 120 2.75 39.35 6.43
N LYS A 121 2.04 39.58 5.30
CA LYS A 121 2.68 39.76 3.99
C LYS A 121 3.37 41.13 3.99
N LYS A 122 4.69 41.16 3.87
CA LYS A 122 5.41 42.41 3.55
C LYS A 122 4.88 42.88 2.19
N VAL A 123 4.30 44.07 2.15
CA VAL A 123 4.08 44.81 0.91
C VAL A 123 5.44 45.44 0.60
N GLU A 124 6.07 45.00 -0.48
CA GLU A 124 7.24 45.71 -1.02
C GLU A 124 6.71 47.00 -1.66
N ASP A 125 7.11 48.13 -1.09
CA ASP A 125 6.82 49.45 -1.65
C ASP A 125 7.60 49.63 -2.97
N VAL A 126 6.91 50.22 -3.95
CA VAL A 126 7.29 50.47 -5.35
C VAL A 126 8.64 51.16 -5.50
#